data_AF-A0A5A7S1C0-F1
#
_entry.id   AF-A0A5A7S1C0-F1
#
_cell.length_a   1.000
_cell.length_b   1.000
_cell.length_c   1.000
_cell.angle_alpha   90.00
_cell.angle_beta   90.00
_cell.angle_gamma   90.00
#
_symmetry.space_group_name_H-M   'P 1'
#
loop_
_entity.id
_entity.type
_entity.pdbx_description
1 polymer ?
#
loop_
_entity_poly.entity_id
_entity_poly.type
_entity_poly.pdbx_seq_one_letter_code
_entity_poly.pdbx_strand_id
1 'polypeptide(L)'
;DQEWEAFFGVTFPALYAMIARRHMHEYGTTREQLAEVAVKNHDNGLLNPNAHFRRKITVDSVLNATMVADPLTVLDCSPISDGAAALVLAPLDKAKQYTDKIVKISGSGQASDSLALHGREDICTFKATVEAARQAYKQAGVEPKDIDLAEVHDCFTIAEILAIEDLGFVKKGEGGKATEEGRTRIDGDIPINPSGGLKAKGHPVGATGIAQAAEVVLQLRGEAGERQVKDAEIGLTHNIGGSGATCVAYWRWYEMTTVPRFWREIPQRYNLIGTKCKVCGRVYFPPREVCPYCRRKSLENMEKIKLSGKGMLYSYTIIHTPPSKFEGQAPYAVGIVELEEGPRITSQIVDCELNKIKIGMKVEAVFRKIQEDGDTGAIYYGFKFKPVENESER
;
A
#
# COMPACT_ATOMS: atom_id res chain seq x y z
N ASP A 1 10.47 3.35 2.55
CA ASP A 1 11.71 3.17 3.42
C ASP A 1 12.95 3.04 2.53
N GLN A 2 13.81 4.07 2.64
CA GLN A 2 14.98 4.13 1.74
C GLN A 2 16.05 3.11 2.18
N GLU A 3 16.01 2.80 3.42
CA GLU A 3 17.14 2.02 3.94
C GLU A 3 16.86 0.51 3.86
N TRP A 4 15.70 0.16 4.04
CA TRP A 4 15.48 -1.30 4.22
C TRP A 4 14.55 -1.85 3.12
N GLU A 5 14.19 -0.99 2.20
CA GLU A 5 13.40 -1.51 1.06
C GLU A 5 13.99 -1.00 -0.26
N ALA A 6 14.15 0.36 -0.39
CA ALA A 6 14.67 0.89 -1.67
C ALA A 6 16.10 0.41 -1.91
N PHE A 7 16.80 0.34 -0.81
CA PHE A 7 18.22 -0.06 -0.92
C PHE A 7 18.34 -1.44 -1.59
N PHE A 8 17.31 -2.24 -1.42
CA PHE A 8 17.39 -3.62 -1.96
C PHE A 8 16.66 -3.71 -3.30
N GLY A 9 16.34 -2.55 -3.80
CA GLY A 9 15.83 -2.53 -5.19
C GLY A 9 14.31 -2.73 -5.23
N VAL A 10 13.67 -2.58 -4.06
CA VAL A 10 12.21 -2.76 -4.04
C VAL A 10 11.56 -1.47 -4.58
N THR A 11 10.63 -1.67 -5.56
CA THR A 11 9.88 -0.51 -6.10
C THR A 11 8.50 -0.43 -5.43
N PHE A 12 7.85 0.74 -5.61
CA PHE A 12 6.51 0.88 -4.99
C PHE A 12 5.54 -0.17 -5.54
N PRO A 13 5.49 -0.44 -6.87
CA PRO A 13 4.62 -1.53 -7.35
C PRO A 13 4.99 -2.88 -6.74
N ALA A 14 6.27 -3.04 -6.49
CA ALA A 14 6.68 -4.35 -5.92
C ALA A 14 6.13 -4.51 -4.50
N LEU A 15 6.06 -3.43 -3.73
CA LEU A 15 5.51 -3.54 -2.37
C LEU A 15 4.03 -3.96 -2.42
N TYR A 16 3.28 -3.36 -3.31
CA TYR A 16 1.85 -3.72 -3.38
C TYR A 16 1.66 -5.09 -4.06
N ALA A 17 2.69 -5.44 -4.91
CA ALA A 17 2.59 -6.79 -5.51
C ALA A 17 2.78 -7.86 -4.43
N MET A 18 3.66 -7.60 -3.49
CA MET A 18 3.84 -8.59 -2.41
C MET A 18 2.59 -8.65 -1.53
N ILE A 19 1.92 -7.48 -1.38
CA ILE A 19 0.64 -7.52 -0.63
C ILE A 19 -0.40 -8.33 -1.42
N ALA A 20 -0.46 -8.06 -2.74
CA ALA A 20 -1.42 -8.83 -3.56
C ALA A 20 -1.14 -10.33 -3.49
N ARG A 21 0.13 -10.62 -3.62
CA ARG A 21 0.47 -12.06 -3.62
C ARG A 21 0.08 -12.70 -2.28
N ARG A 22 0.40 -12.02 -1.23
CA ARG A 22 0.08 -12.62 0.08
C ARG A 22 -1.45 -12.73 0.25
N HIS A 23 -2.17 -11.69 -0.17
CA HIS A 23 -3.64 -11.76 -0.07
C HIS A 23 -4.22 -12.89 -0.93
N MET A 24 -3.61 -13.06 -2.10
CA MET A 24 -4.05 -14.20 -2.96
C MET A 24 -3.77 -15.53 -2.25
N HIS A 25 -2.61 -15.59 -1.62
CA HIS A 25 -2.24 -16.85 -0.93
C HIS A 25 -3.17 -17.10 0.26
N GLU A 26 -3.59 -16.11 1.01
CA GLU A 26 -4.33 -16.32 2.28
C GLU A 26 -5.83 -16.39 2.03
N TYR A 27 -6.26 -15.59 1.00
CA TYR A 27 -7.73 -15.47 0.92
C TYR A 27 -8.24 -15.93 -0.44
N GLY A 28 -7.32 -16.26 -1.30
CA GLY A 28 -7.76 -16.81 -2.61
C GLY A 28 -8.16 -15.70 -3.59
N THR A 29 -7.86 -14.42 -3.32
CA THR A 29 -8.11 -13.38 -4.33
C THR A 29 -7.44 -13.74 -5.67
N THR A 30 -8.23 -13.55 -6.74
CA THR A 30 -7.67 -13.98 -8.04
C THR A 30 -7.18 -12.76 -8.83
N ARG A 31 -6.37 -13.06 -9.81
CA ARG A 31 -5.91 -11.98 -10.72
C ARG A 31 -7.08 -11.34 -11.45
N GLU A 32 -8.05 -12.10 -11.81
CA GLU A 32 -9.22 -11.53 -12.54
C GLU A 32 -9.97 -10.53 -11.65
N GLN A 33 -9.98 -10.90 -10.38
CA GLN A 33 -10.68 -9.94 -9.48
C GLN A 33 -9.90 -8.64 -9.35
N LEU A 34 -8.59 -8.72 -9.27
CA LEU A 34 -7.80 -7.46 -9.28
C LEU A 34 -8.03 -6.67 -10.56
N ALA A 35 -8.08 -7.40 -11.70
CA ALA A 35 -8.27 -6.71 -12.99
C ALA A 35 -9.64 -6.02 -13.06
N GLU A 36 -10.56 -6.58 -12.39
CA GLU A 36 -11.90 -5.96 -12.45
C GLU A 36 -11.90 -4.59 -11.78
N VAL A 37 -11.00 -4.44 -10.82
CA VAL A 37 -10.89 -3.09 -10.23
C VAL A 37 -10.46 -2.08 -11.31
N ALA A 38 -9.48 -2.41 -12.08
CA ALA A 38 -9.01 -1.49 -13.14
C ALA A 38 -10.13 -1.24 -14.17
N VAL A 39 -10.82 -2.28 -14.56
CA VAL A 39 -11.88 -2.12 -15.59
C VAL A 39 -12.97 -1.20 -15.05
N LYS A 40 -13.30 -1.49 -13.81
CA LYS A 40 -14.37 -0.64 -13.23
C LYS A 40 -13.92 0.83 -13.17
N ASN A 41 -12.71 1.09 -12.76
CA ASN A 41 -12.28 2.50 -12.62
C ASN A 41 -12.06 3.15 -13.99
N HIS A 42 -11.70 2.38 -15.02
CA HIS A 42 -11.65 2.98 -16.38
C HIS A 42 -13.06 3.29 -16.88
N ASP A 43 -14.03 2.42 -16.54
CA ASP A 43 -15.43 2.76 -16.92
C ASP A 43 -15.88 4.06 -16.26
N ASN A 44 -15.53 4.15 -14.96
CA ASN A 44 -15.89 5.41 -14.28
C ASN A 44 -15.12 6.60 -14.84
N GLY A 45 -13.85 6.37 -15.11
CA GLY A 45 -13.01 7.48 -15.67
C GLY A 45 -13.57 8.00 -16.99
N LEU A 46 -14.29 7.21 -17.75
CA LEU A 46 -14.87 7.63 -19.04
C LEU A 46 -15.92 8.73 -18.83
N LEU A 47 -16.45 8.64 -17.68
CA LEU A 47 -17.55 9.59 -17.42
C LEU A 47 -17.02 10.87 -16.79
N ASN A 48 -15.73 10.87 -16.57
CA ASN A 48 -15.12 12.03 -15.88
C ASN A 48 -14.25 12.83 -16.86
N PRO A 49 -14.62 14.11 -17.10
CA PRO A 49 -13.89 14.92 -18.08
C PRO A 49 -12.46 15.25 -17.60
N ASN A 50 -12.20 15.10 -16.31
CA ASN A 50 -10.85 15.42 -15.80
C ASN A 50 -9.97 14.17 -15.71
N ALA A 51 -10.51 13.04 -16.21
CA ALA A 51 -9.71 11.80 -16.01
C ALA A 51 -8.53 11.74 -17.00
N HIS A 52 -7.35 11.34 -16.45
CA HIS A 52 -6.15 11.13 -17.26
C HIS A 52 -6.38 10.08 -18.36
N PHE A 53 -7.06 9.00 -17.93
CA PHE A 53 -7.39 8.00 -18.96
C PHE A 53 -8.91 7.99 -19.18
N ARG A 54 -9.27 8.22 -20.38
CA ARG A 54 -10.71 8.11 -20.73
C ARG A 54 -10.88 7.07 -21.83
N ARG A 55 -10.56 5.87 -21.38
CA ARG A 55 -10.65 4.75 -22.35
C ARG A 55 -11.14 3.49 -21.61
N LYS A 56 -11.81 2.68 -22.42
CA LYS A 56 -12.32 1.41 -21.84
C LYS A 56 -11.25 0.32 -21.96
N ILE A 57 -11.27 -0.53 -20.93
CA ILE A 57 -10.34 -1.69 -21.00
C ILE A 57 -11.10 -2.93 -20.54
N THR A 58 -10.46 -4.10 -20.85
CA THR A 58 -11.13 -5.37 -20.45
C THR A 58 -10.21 -6.13 -19.48
N VAL A 59 -10.84 -7.08 -18.82
CA VAL A 59 -10.05 -7.93 -17.90
C VAL A 59 -8.89 -8.58 -18.67
N ASP A 60 -9.20 -9.06 -19.88
CA ASP A 60 -8.14 -9.71 -20.68
C ASP A 60 -6.99 -8.73 -20.99
N SER A 61 -7.39 -7.47 -21.28
CA SER A 61 -6.32 -6.49 -21.58
C SER A 61 -5.43 -6.27 -20.35
N VAL A 62 -6.01 -6.26 -19.15
CA VAL A 62 -5.21 -6.03 -17.93
C VAL A 62 -4.29 -7.22 -17.68
N LEU A 63 -4.82 -8.45 -17.85
CA LEU A 63 -4.03 -9.66 -17.53
C LEU A 63 -2.87 -9.82 -18.52
N ASN A 64 -3.06 -9.23 -19.79
CA ASN A 64 -2.01 -9.46 -20.80
C ASN A 64 -1.12 -8.22 -20.95
N ALA A 65 -1.36 -7.21 -20.06
CA ALA A 65 -0.55 -5.99 -20.17
C ALA A 65 0.88 -6.26 -19.67
N THR A 66 1.72 -5.31 -19.97
CA THR A 66 3.15 -5.47 -19.61
C THR A 66 3.31 -5.60 -18.08
N MET A 67 4.04 -6.68 -17.73
CA MET A 67 4.27 -6.94 -16.30
C MET A 67 5.25 -5.91 -15.71
N VAL A 68 4.81 -5.35 -14.56
CA VAL A 68 5.70 -4.39 -13.86
C VAL A 68 6.35 -5.12 -12.67
N ALA A 69 5.52 -5.69 -11.83
CA ALA A 69 5.93 -6.55 -10.70
C ALA A 69 4.87 -7.64 -10.47
N ASP A 70 5.33 -8.80 -10.61
CA ASP A 70 4.36 -9.91 -10.51
C ASP A 70 3.75 -9.95 -9.09
N PRO A 71 2.37 -9.91 -9.18
CA PRO A 71 1.41 -10.23 -10.26
C PRO A 71 0.80 -8.97 -10.90
N LEU A 72 1.40 -7.87 -10.65
CA LEU A 72 0.74 -6.64 -11.13
C LEU A 72 1.32 -6.19 -12.47
N THR A 73 0.38 -5.84 -13.37
CA THR A 73 0.78 -5.29 -14.69
C THR A 73 0.65 -3.76 -14.67
N VAL A 74 0.98 -3.23 -15.82
CA VAL A 74 0.98 -1.75 -15.87
C VAL A 74 -0.44 -1.24 -15.69
N LEU A 75 -1.41 -2.05 -16.05
CA LEU A 75 -2.79 -1.53 -15.93
C LEU A 75 -3.33 -1.77 -14.52
N ASP A 76 -2.51 -2.32 -13.68
CA ASP A 76 -2.85 -2.39 -12.24
C ASP A 76 -2.30 -1.17 -11.49
N CYS A 77 -1.42 -0.46 -12.18
CA CYS A 77 -0.71 0.65 -11.51
C CYS A 77 -1.30 1.99 -11.97
N SER A 78 -1.42 2.89 -10.95
CA SER A 78 -1.87 4.23 -11.37
C SER A 78 -0.77 4.93 -12.18
N PRO A 79 -1.16 5.86 -13.08
CA PRO A 79 -0.15 6.55 -13.90
C PRO A 79 0.53 7.68 -13.12
N ILE A 80 1.56 8.10 -13.65
CA ILE A 80 2.15 9.37 -13.15
C ILE A 80 1.43 10.55 -13.79
N SER A 81 0.91 11.44 -12.86
CA SER A 81 -0.01 12.46 -13.42
C SER A 81 0.37 13.83 -12.86
N ASP A 82 0.08 14.87 -13.74
CA ASP A 82 0.10 16.26 -13.24
C ASP A 82 -1.33 16.76 -13.00
N GLY A 83 -1.47 17.43 -11.81
CA GLY A 83 -2.83 17.96 -11.54
C GLY A 83 -2.85 18.71 -10.21
N ALA A 84 -3.99 19.54 -10.07
CA ALA A 84 -4.16 20.28 -8.80
C ALA A 84 -5.63 20.22 -8.37
N ALA A 85 -5.77 20.27 -7.10
CA ALA A 85 -7.15 20.34 -6.54
C ALA A 85 -7.15 21.25 -5.30
N ALA A 86 -8.33 21.91 -5.19
CA ALA A 86 -8.41 22.79 -3.98
C ALA A 86 -9.82 22.71 -3.41
N LEU A 87 -9.82 22.90 -2.06
CA LEU A 87 -11.11 23.02 -1.35
C LEU A 87 -11.12 24.32 -0.55
N VAL A 88 -12.32 24.90 -0.52
CA VAL A 88 -12.47 26.06 0.40
C VAL A 88 -13.29 25.62 1.61
N LEU A 89 -12.61 25.89 2.82
CA LEU A 89 -13.29 25.44 4.06
C LEU A 89 -13.63 26.66 4.92
N ALA A 90 -14.84 26.46 5.52
CA ALA A 90 -15.24 27.55 6.45
C ALA A 90 -16.15 26.98 7.54
N PRO A 91 -16.16 27.70 8.68
CA PRO A 91 -17.20 27.30 9.65
C PRO A 91 -18.61 27.38 9.04
N LEU A 92 -19.54 26.47 9.58
CA LEU A 92 -20.86 26.33 8.90
C LEU A 92 -21.61 27.67 8.93
N ASP A 93 -21.52 28.46 10.02
CA ASP A 93 -22.28 29.73 10.09
C ASP A 93 -21.76 30.75 9.06
N LYS A 94 -20.52 30.67 8.73
CA LYS A 94 -19.99 31.61 7.70
C LYS A 94 -20.28 31.09 6.29
N ALA A 95 -20.17 29.79 6.12
CA ALA A 95 -20.36 29.20 4.77
C ALA A 95 -21.79 29.48 4.28
N LYS A 96 -22.77 29.59 5.22
CA LYS A 96 -24.19 29.79 4.83
C LYS A 96 -24.39 31.17 4.21
N GLN A 97 -23.39 32.06 4.53
CA GLN A 97 -23.49 33.42 3.91
C GLN A 97 -23.09 33.38 2.44
N TYR A 98 -22.37 32.34 1.97
CA TYR A 98 -21.86 32.37 0.58
C TYR A 98 -22.60 31.36 -0.29
N THR A 99 -23.17 30.29 0.35
CA THR A 99 -23.83 29.28 -0.51
C THR A 99 -24.85 28.51 0.34
N ASP A 100 -25.92 27.93 -0.38
CA ASP A 100 -26.93 27.11 0.33
C ASP A 100 -26.64 25.62 0.13
N LYS A 101 -25.62 25.28 -0.65
CA LYS A 101 -25.31 23.85 -0.91
C LYS A 101 -24.03 23.47 -0.16
N ILE A 102 -24.09 23.43 1.10
CA ILE A 102 -22.91 23.19 1.95
C ILE A 102 -22.77 21.67 2.19
N VAL A 103 -21.48 21.19 2.10
CA VAL A 103 -21.20 19.80 2.51
C VAL A 103 -20.38 19.83 3.80
N LYS A 104 -20.96 19.24 4.77
CA LYS A 104 -20.34 19.30 6.12
C LYS A 104 -19.36 18.13 6.30
N ILE A 105 -18.25 18.49 6.87
CA ILE A 105 -17.35 17.39 7.30
C ILE A 105 -17.81 16.88 8.68
N SER A 106 -18.34 15.61 8.67
CA SER A 106 -19.04 15.13 9.89
C SER A 106 -18.09 14.30 10.76
N GLY A 107 -16.96 13.85 10.20
CA GLY A 107 -15.97 13.09 10.98
C GLY A 107 -14.63 13.05 10.25
N SER A 108 -13.60 12.92 11.14
CA SER A 108 -12.25 12.80 10.56
C SER A 108 -11.39 11.92 11.47
N GLY A 109 -10.53 11.09 10.78
CA GLY A 109 -9.58 10.24 11.54
C GLY A 109 -8.22 10.17 10.83
N GLN A 110 -7.21 9.93 11.79
CA GLN A 110 -5.85 9.71 11.26
C GLN A 110 -5.12 8.66 12.10
N ALA A 111 -4.37 7.90 11.31
CA ALA A 111 -3.60 6.90 12.07
C ALA A 111 -2.31 6.56 11.30
N SER A 112 -1.42 5.94 12.04
CA SER A 112 -0.14 5.57 11.40
C SER A 112 0.18 4.09 11.68
N ASP A 113 1.05 3.55 10.75
CA ASP A 113 1.57 2.17 10.88
C ASP A 113 3.06 2.16 10.51
N SER A 114 3.61 0.92 10.68
CA SER A 114 5.04 0.81 10.35
C SER A 114 5.33 1.30 8.92
N LEU A 115 6.50 2.03 8.85
CA LEU A 115 6.87 2.58 7.52
C LEU A 115 7.20 1.45 6.54
N ALA A 116 8.09 0.51 6.98
CA ALA A 116 8.45 -0.59 6.07
C ALA A 116 7.37 -1.69 6.10
N LEU A 117 7.12 -2.21 4.90
CA LEU A 117 6.06 -3.24 4.81
C LEU A 117 6.40 -4.46 5.67
N HIS A 118 7.66 -4.89 5.72
CA HIS A 118 8.01 -6.12 6.45
C HIS A 118 7.86 -5.93 7.96
N GLY A 119 7.75 -4.64 8.39
CA GLY A 119 7.57 -4.40 9.84
C GLY A 119 6.10 -4.52 10.26
N ARG A 120 5.26 -4.84 9.35
CA ARG A 120 3.83 -4.88 9.72
C ARG A 120 3.46 -6.29 10.18
N GLU A 121 2.50 -6.29 11.08
CA GLU A 121 2.05 -7.61 11.60
C GLU A 121 1.33 -8.41 10.52
N ASP A 122 0.50 -7.70 9.81
CA ASP A 122 -0.23 -8.30 8.69
C ASP A 122 -0.23 -7.33 7.49
N ILE A 123 0.35 -7.89 6.33
CA ILE A 123 0.51 -6.92 5.21
C ILE A 123 -0.76 -6.95 4.34
N CYS A 124 -1.81 -7.80 4.76
CA CYS A 124 -3.05 -7.86 3.96
C CYS A 124 -4.10 -6.93 4.58
N THR A 125 -3.70 -6.14 5.51
CA THR A 125 -4.57 -5.08 6.06
C THR A 125 -3.74 -3.82 6.30
N PHE A 126 -4.54 -2.71 6.14
CA PHE A 126 -3.88 -1.46 6.54
C PHE A 126 -4.44 -1.01 7.90
N LYS A 127 -3.64 -1.37 8.95
CA LYS A 127 -4.13 -1.07 10.32
C LYS A 127 -4.45 0.42 10.49
N ALA A 128 -3.59 1.22 9.87
CA ALA A 128 -3.86 2.67 9.97
C ALA A 128 -5.22 3.02 9.34
N THR A 129 -5.54 2.35 8.28
CA THR A 129 -6.88 2.60 7.68
C THR A 129 -8.00 2.19 8.64
N VAL A 130 -7.87 1.09 9.25
CA VAL A 130 -8.93 0.60 10.16
C VAL A 130 -9.10 1.58 11.32
N GLU A 131 -7.98 2.02 11.87
CA GLU A 131 -8.05 2.94 13.02
C GLU A 131 -8.58 4.33 12.61
N ALA A 132 -8.09 4.78 11.49
CA ALA A 132 -8.58 6.11 11.05
C ALA A 132 -10.08 6.06 10.73
N ALA A 133 -10.49 4.99 10.12
CA ALA A 133 -11.92 4.89 9.77
C ALA A 133 -12.77 4.80 11.05
N ARG A 134 -12.28 4.03 12.01
CA ARG A 134 -13.02 3.93 13.27
C ARG A 134 -13.22 5.30 13.92
N GLN A 135 -12.14 6.12 14.01
CA GLN A 135 -12.25 7.48 14.58
C GLN A 135 -13.25 8.34 13.80
N ALA A 136 -13.18 8.20 12.42
CA ALA A 136 -14.06 9.05 11.60
C ALA A 136 -15.53 8.62 11.75
N TYR A 137 -15.75 7.29 11.78
CA TYR A 137 -17.13 6.83 11.93
C TYR A 137 -17.69 7.24 13.29
N LYS A 138 -16.88 7.06 14.31
CA LYS A 138 -17.33 7.46 15.65
C LYS A 138 -17.66 8.95 15.73
N GLN A 139 -16.77 9.78 15.21
CA GLN A 139 -17.02 11.24 15.25
C GLN A 139 -18.28 11.62 14.46
N ALA A 140 -18.54 10.83 13.38
CA ALA A 140 -19.67 11.21 12.50
C ALA A 140 -20.96 10.54 12.98
N GLY A 141 -20.81 9.60 14.00
CA GLY A 141 -21.99 8.86 14.49
C GLY A 141 -22.62 7.98 13.40
N VAL A 142 -21.80 7.39 12.48
CA VAL A 142 -22.36 6.56 11.38
C VAL A 142 -21.59 5.23 11.37
N GLU A 143 -22.19 4.30 10.65
CA GLU A 143 -21.53 3.00 10.38
C GLU A 143 -21.24 2.81 8.90
N PRO A 144 -20.31 1.84 8.62
CA PRO A 144 -19.95 1.63 7.20
C PRO A 144 -21.19 1.46 6.33
N LYS A 145 -22.25 0.83 6.76
CA LYS A 145 -23.45 0.59 5.90
C LYS A 145 -24.18 1.89 5.59
N ASP A 146 -23.88 2.90 6.36
CA ASP A 146 -24.56 4.19 6.10
C ASP A 146 -23.87 4.97 4.97
N ILE A 147 -22.71 4.54 4.53
CA ILE A 147 -21.94 5.29 3.52
C ILE A 147 -22.53 4.99 2.13
N ASP A 148 -22.82 6.06 1.38
CA ASP A 148 -23.48 5.88 0.07
C ASP A 148 -22.46 5.83 -1.06
N LEU A 149 -21.33 6.44 -0.89
CA LEU A 149 -20.22 6.34 -1.85
C LEU A 149 -18.90 6.65 -1.14
N ALA A 150 -17.83 6.06 -1.81
CA ALA A 150 -16.51 6.34 -1.21
C ALA A 150 -15.46 6.52 -2.31
N GLU A 151 -14.64 7.55 -2.04
CA GLU A 151 -13.37 7.62 -2.80
C GLU A 151 -12.21 7.03 -1.99
N VAL A 152 -11.69 5.89 -2.59
CA VAL A 152 -10.60 5.26 -1.82
C VAL A 152 -9.29 5.35 -2.60
N HIS A 153 -8.20 5.21 -1.83
CA HIS A 153 -6.86 5.36 -2.43
C HIS A 153 -6.45 4.07 -3.15
N ASP A 154 -6.70 4.07 -4.53
CA ASP A 154 -6.44 2.83 -5.29
C ASP A 154 -5.24 3.00 -6.22
N CYS A 155 -4.02 3.31 -5.64
CA CYS A 155 -2.82 3.50 -6.48
C CYS A 155 -2.41 2.20 -7.15
N PHE A 156 -2.88 1.07 -6.61
CA PHE A 156 -2.83 -0.24 -7.25
C PHE A 156 -4.12 -1.02 -6.98
N THR A 157 -4.44 -1.89 -7.92
CA THR A 157 -5.77 -2.52 -7.81
C THR A 157 -5.93 -3.23 -6.47
N ILE A 158 -4.88 -3.88 -5.91
CA ILE A 158 -5.00 -4.59 -4.62
C ILE A 158 -5.28 -3.59 -3.49
N ALA A 159 -4.83 -2.33 -3.61
CA ALA A 159 -5.10 -1.33 -2.56
C ALA A 159 -6.60 -1.04 -2.43
N GLU A 160 -7.33 -0.98 -3.55
CA GLU A 160 -8.79 -0.77 -3.45
C GLU A 160 -9.48 -1.95 -2.75
N ILE A 161 -8.98 -3.15 -3.12
CA ILE A 161 -9.62 -4.32 -2.48
C ILE A 161 -9.39 -4.27 -0.96
N LEU A 162 -8.17 -3.99 -0.55
CA LEU A 162 -7.92 -3.95 0.91
C LEU A 162 -8.69 -2.79 1.54
N ALA A 163 -8.80 -1.64 0.77
CA ALA A 163 -9.50 -0.47 1.35
C ALA A 163 -10.96 -0.80 1.65
N ILE A 164 -11.60 -1.45 0.75
CA ILE A 164 -13.05 -1.66 1.01
C ILE A 164 -13.23 -2.73 2.10
N GLU A 165 -12.23 -3.60 2.24
CA GLU A 165 -12.30 -4.55 3.38
C GLU A 165 -12.02 -3.84 4.70
N ASP A 166 -11.02 -2.98 4.68
CA ASP A 166 -10.58 -2.37 5.95
C ASP A 166 -11.56 -1.27 6.38
N LEU A 167 -12.27 -0.73 5.46
CA LEU A 167 -13.23 0.33 5.84
C LEU A 167 -14.55 -0.28 6.29
N GLY A 168 -14.57 -1.61 6.14
CA GLY A 168 -15.72 -2.32 6.75
C GLY A 168 -16.88 -2.48 5.78
N PHE A 169 -16.65 -2.23 4.45
CA PHE A 169 -17.78 -2.39 3.51
C PHE A 169 -18.05 -3.87 3.22
N VAL A 170 -16.97 -4.60 3.27
CA VAL A 170 -17.12 -6.06 3.12
C VAL A 170 -16.14 -6.75 4.09
N LYS A 171 -16.44 -8.07 4.31
CA LYS A 171 -15.54 -8.81 5.23
C LYS A 171 -14.14 -8.99 4.60
N LYS A 172 -13.15 -9.18 5.51
CA LYS A 172 -11.79 -9.44 5.01
C LYS A 172 -11.75 -10.67 4.08
N GLY A 173 -11.04 -10.44 2.87
CA GLY A 173 -10.94 -11.57 1.90
C GLY A 173 -12.08 -11.56 0.89
N GLU A 174 -13.09 -10.69 1.09
CA GLU A 174 -14.25 -10.75 0.17
C GLU A 174 -14.26 -9.55 -0.78
N GLY A 175 -13.18 -8.73 -0.65
CA GLY A 175 -13.14 -7.50 -1.49
C GLY A 175 -13.09 -7.83 -2.98
N GLY A 176 -12.29 -8.81 -3.38
CA GLY A 176 -12.23 -9.22 -4.81
C GLY A 176 -13.59 -9.69 -5.33
N LYS A 177 -14.23 -10.56 -4.55
CA LYS A 177 -15.55 -11.07 -4.98
C LYS A 177 -16.58 -9.95 -5.09
N ALA A 178 -16.55 -9.09 -4.10
CA ALA A 178 -17.50 -7.96 -4.16
C ALA A 178 -17.31 -7.12 -5.44
N THR A 179 -16.05 -6.87 -5.73
CA THR A 179 -15.80 -6.09 -6.96
C THR A 179 -16.21 -6.87 -8.21
N GLU A 180 -15.93 -8.07 -8.29
CA GLU A 180 -16.29 -8.90 -9.47
C GLU A 180 -17.81 -8.99 -9.63
N GLU A 181 -18.58 -8.97 -8.56
CA GLU A 181 -20.05 -9.12 -8.63
C GLU A 181 -20.71 -7.79 -8.96
N GLY A 182 -19.83 -6.70 -9.05
CA GLY A 182 -20.37 -5.41 -9.52
C GLY A 182 -20.88 -4.56 -8.34
N ARG A 183 -20.65 -5.02 -7.16
CA ARG A 183 -21.16 -4.26 -6.01
C ARG A 183 -20.48 -2.89 -5.89
N THR A 184 -19.23 -2.80 -6.39
CA THR A 184 -18.50 -1.52 -6.20
C THR A 184 -18.63 -0.66 -7.46
N ARG A 185 -19.45 -1.03 -8.42
CA ARG A 185 -19.67 -0.18 -9.60
C ARG A 185 -20.50 1.05 -9.21
N ILE A 186 -20.50 1.97 -10.11
CA ILE A 186 -21.15 3.26 -9.76
C ILE A 186 -22.63 3.02 -9.46
N ASP A 187 -23.20 1.99 -10.07
CA ASP A 187 -24.63 1.72 -9.78
C ASP A 187 -24.76 0.53 -8.81
N GLY A 188 -23.66 0.18 -8.21
CA GLY A 188 -23.68 -0.95 -7.26
C GLY A 188 -24.13 -0.47 -5.87
N ASP A 189 -24.12 -1.45 -4.89
CA ASP A 189 -24.62 -1.06 -3.56
C ASP A 189 -23.52 -0.40 -2.72
N ILE A 190 -22.24 -0.53 -3.20
CA ILE A 190 -21.13 0.20 -2.53
C ILE A 190 -20.32 0.93 -3.60
N PRO A 191 -20.88 1.98 -4.17
CA PRO A 191 -20.12 2.65 -5.24
C PRO A 191 -18.75 3.16 -4.74
N ILE A 192 -17.73 2.70 -5.45
CA ILE A 192 -16.34 3.07 -5.07
C ILE A 192 -15.68 3.76 -6.27
N ASN A 193 -15.16 4.99 -5.89
CA ASN A 193 -14.34 5.78 -6.84
C ASN A 193 -15.13 6.10 -8.11
N PRO A 194 -16.31 6.63 -8.03
CA PRO A 194 -17.07 7.02 -9.23
C PRO A 194 -16.25 7.97 -10.12
N SER A 195 -15.21 8.57 -9.57
CA SER A 195 -14.39 9.51 -10.37
C SER A 195 -13.45 8.75 -11.30
N GLY A 196 -13.33 7.48 -11.07
CA GLY A 196 -12.36 6.70 -11.88
C GLY A 196 -11.15 6.29 -11.04
N GLY A 197 -11.13 6.82 -9.76
CA GLY A 197 -10.02 6.45 -8.85
C GLY A 197 -8.66 6.91 -9.41
N LEU A 198 -7.66 6.65 -8.58
CA LEU A 198 -6.30 7.07 -9.01
C LEU A 198 -5.88 6.32 -10.27
N LYS A 199 -6.52 5.10 -10.32
CA LYS A 199 -6.11 4.25 -11.47
C LYS A 199 -6.48 4.92 -12.80
N ALA A 200 -7.64 5.45 -13.03
CA ALA A 200 -8.04 5.99 -14.35
C ALA A 200 -8.04 7.54 -14.31
N LYS A 201 -8.52 8.16 -13.16
CA LYS A 201 -8.62 9.63 -13.09
C LYS A 201 -7.23 10.28 -13.03
N GLY A 202 -6.27 9.51 -12.52
CA GLY A 202 -4.90 10.06 -12.40
C GLY A 202 -4.51 10.22 -10.93
N HIS A 203 -3.09 10.28 -10.74
CA HIS A 203 -2.63 10.29 -9.34
C HIS A 203 -1.51 11.31 -9.16
N PRO A 204 -1.90 12.70 -9.26
CA PRO A 204 -0.95 13.70 -8.75
C PRO A 204 -0.85 13.65 -7.21
N VAL A 205 0.27 13.09 -6.77
CA VAL A 205 0.38 12.50 -5.41
C VAL A 205 -0.07 13.52 -4.36
N GLY A 206 0.28 14.80 -4.45
CA GLY A 206 -0.07 15.79 -3.41
C GLY A 206 -1.53 16.25 -3.53
N ALA A 207 -2.11 16.09 -4.71
CA ALA A 207 -3.48 16.63 -4.94
C ALA A 207 -4.52 15.54 -4.70
N THR A 208 -4.15 14.27 -4.62
CA THR A 208 -5.11 13.16 -4.69
C THR A 208 -6.10 13.23 -3.52
N GLY A 209 -5.57 13.48 -2.32
CA GLY A 209 -6.51 13.52 -1.17
C GLY A 209 -7.57 14.61 -1.34
N ILE A 210 -7.12 15.76 -1.82
CA ILE A 210 -8.08 16.88 -1.99
C ILE A 210 -8.99 16.59 -3.20
N ALA A 211 -8.48 15.99 -4.20
CA ALA A 211 -9.33 15.65 -5.38
C ALA A 211 -10.41 14.64 -4.97
N GLN A 212 -10.02 13.70 -4.09
CA GLN A 212 -11.06 12.77 -3.63
C GLN A 212 -12.19 13.52 -2.92
N ALA A 213 -11.85 14.43 -2.06
CA ALA A 213 -12.89 15.22 -1.35
C ALA A 213 -13.71 16.06 -2.33
N ALA A 214 -12.99 16.66 -3.23
CA ALA A 214 -13.74 17.46 -4.23
C ALA A 214 -14.77 16.61 -4.96
N GLU A 215 -14.39 15.38 -5.31
CA GLU A 215 -15.37 14.50 -5.99
C GLU A 215 -16.55 14.19 -5.08
N VAL A 216 -16.30 13.91 -3.83
CA VAL A 216 -17.41 13.57 -2.92
C VAL A 216 -18.33 14.78 -2.76
N VAL A 217 -17.75 15.98 -2.71
CA VAL A 217 -18.59 17.19 -2.63
C VAL A 217 -19.47 17.32 -3.88
N LEU A 218 -18.89 17.08 -5.02
CA LEU A 218 -19.73 17.16 -6.26
C LEU A 218 -20.84 16.11 -6.22
N GLN A 219 -20.52 14.96 -5.73
CA GLN A 219 -21.55 13.90 -5.69
C GLN A 219 -22.66 14.26 -4.72
N LEU A 220 -22.28 14.78 -3.57
CA LEU A 220 -23.32 15.06 -2.55
C LEU A 220 -24.14 16.29 -2.93
N ARG A 221 -23.59 17.07 -3.80
CA ARG A 221 -24.37 18.26 -4.25
C ARG A 221 -25.18 17.93 -5.50
N GLY A 222 -24.97 16.74 -5.99
CA GLY A 222 -25.70 16.38 -7.23
C GLY A 222 -25.12 17.09 -8.46
N GLU A 223 -23.87 17.35 -8.43
CA GLU A 223 -23.28 18.11 -9.56
C GLU A 223 -22.20 17.28 -10.25
N ALA A 224 -22.28 15.96 -10.14
CA ALA A 224 -21.14 15.14 -10.65
C ALA A 224 -21.44 14.68 -12.07
N GLY A 225 -22.41 15.34 -12.78
CA GLY A 225 -22.66 15.08 -14.21
C GLY A 225 -23.04 13.61 -14.46
N GLU A 226 -22.35 13.04 -15.48
CA GLU A 226 -22.77 11.69 -15.96
C GLU A 226 -22.37 10.61 -14.95
N ARG A 227 -21.47 11.01 -14.05
CA ARG A 227 -21.04 9.95 -13.12
C ARG A 227 -21.72 10.12 -11.76
N GLN A 228 -22.87 10.75 -11.70
CA GLN A 228 -23.59 11.03 -10.45
C GLN A 228 -24.13 9.73 -9.85
N VAL A 229 -23.80 9.53 -8.53
CA VAL A 229 -24.38 8.37 -7.81
C VAL A 229 -25.78 8.78 -7.30
N LYS A 230 -26.69 7.81 -7.42
CA LYS A 230 -28.11 8.14 -7.13
C LYS A 230 -28.34 8.28 -5.62
N ASP A 231 -29.01 9.42 -5.18
CA ASP A 231 -29.55 9.68 -3.82
C ASP A 231 -28.44 9.58 -2.77
N ALA A 232 -27.19 10.05 -3.14
CA ALA A 232 -26.08 9.97 -2.16
C ALA A 232 -26.21 11.09 -1.13
N GLU A 233 -26.07 10.65 0.15
CA GLU A 233 -26.18 11.66 1.23
C GLU A 233 -24.92 11.66 2.11
N ILE A 234 -24.34 10.46 2.16
CA ILE A 234 -23.10 10.41 2.97
C ILE A 234 -21.98 9.81 2.12
N GLY A 235 -20.85 10.65 2.03
CA GLY A 235 -19.67 10.18 1.25
C GLY A 235 -18.46 10.00 2.16
N LEU A 236 -17.58 9.10 1.70
CA LEU A 236 -16.35 8.87 2.49
C LEU A 236 -15.12 9.03 1.59
N THR A 237 -14.12 9.74 2.16
CA THR A 237 -12.82 9.76 1.46
C THR A 237 -11.78 8.99 2.29
N HIS A 238 -10.99 8.19 1.56
CA HIS A 238 -9.91 7.36 2.15
C HIS A 238 -8.62 7.58 1.36
N ASN A 239 -7.62 8.14 2.18
CA ASN A 239 -6.33 8.44 1.51
C ASN A 239 -5.17 7.80 2.28
N ILE A 240 -4.29 7.19 1.50
CA ILE A 240 -3.17 6.49 2.16
C ILE A 240 -1.85 7.08 1.64
N GLY A 241 -0.86 7.19 2.59
CA GLY A 241 0.52 7.54 2.17
C GLY A 241 1.44 6.33 2.16
N GLY A 242 2.32 6.28 1.17
CA GLY A 242 3.29 5.16 1.04
C GLY A 242 2.58 3.80 0.82
N SER A 243 3.00 2.80 1.53
CA SER A 243 2.41 1.45 1.37
C SER A 243 1.44 1.14 2.51
N GLY A 244 0.84 2.27 3.08
CA GLY A 244 -0.22 2.04 4.12
C GLY A 244 0.23 2.57 5.48
N ALA A 245 1.41 3.33 5.52
CA ALA A 245 2.00 3.79 6.79
C ALA A 245 1.19 4.97 7.36
N THR A 246 0.46 5.69 6.48
CA THR A 246 -0.40 6.81 6.97
C THR A 246 -1.75 6.72 6.27
N CYS A 247 -2.75 6.67 7.09
CA CYS A 247 -4.11 6.76 6.50
C CYS A 247 -4.88 7.91 7.15
N VAL A 248 -5.36 8.83 6.24
CA VAL A 248 -5.97 10.08 6.75
C VAL A 248 -7.41 10.16 6.25
N ALA A 249 -8.48 10.23 7.20
CA ALA A 249 -9.79 10.85 6.88
C ALA A 249 -9.88 12.27 7.45
N TYR A 250 -9.38 13.49 6.86
CA TYR A 250 -8.67 14.79 6.79
C TYR A 250 -8.42 15.38 8.17
N TRP A 251 -7.35 16.71 8.39
CA TRP A 251 -6.03 17.22 7.94
C TRP A 251 -5.27 17.78 9.14
N ARG A 252 -3.75 17.55 9.17
CA ARG A 252 -2.61 18.49 9.23
C ARG A 252 -1.36 17.81 8.66
N TRP A 253 -0.28 18.67 7.96
CA TRP A 253 1.03 18.68 7.29
C TRP A 253 2.17 18.44 8.30
N TYR A 254 3.27 17.41 7.96
CA TYR A 254 4.68 17.57 8.38
C TYR A 254 5.61 17.26 7.20
N GLU A 255 6.60 18.13 7.04
CA GLU A 255 7.91 18.31 6.39
C GLU A 255 8.92 17.25 6.86
N MET A 256 9.45 16.31 6.01
CA MET A 256 10.55 15.32 6.12
C MET A 256 11.88 15.96 5.75
N THR A 257 12.72 16.25 6.71
CA THR A 257 14.17 16.54 6.67
C THR A 257 14.96 15.28 6.31
N THR A 258 15.80 15.25 5.30
CA THR A 258 16.88 14.52 4.63
C THR A 258 17.96 14.08 5.63
N VAL A 259 18.28 12.66 5.74
CA VAL A 259 19.02 11.57 6.37
C VAL A 259 20.36 11.39 5.64
N PRO A 260 21.25 12.35 5.34
CA PRO A 260 22.47 11.91 4.64
C PRO A 260 23.66 11.72 5.61
N ARG A 261 23.55 11.81 7.06
CA ARG A 261 24.75 11.60 7.90
C ARG A 261 24.60 10.31 8.72
N PHE A 262 23.49 9.49 8.53
CA PHE A 262 23.19 8.24 9.27
C PHE A 262 23.63 7.02 8.46
N TRP A 263 24.16 7.23 7.13
CA TRP A 263 24.39 6.10 6.19
C TRP A 263 25.80 5.54 6.38
N ARG A 264 26.67 6.22 7.21
CA ARG A 264 28.08 5.75 7.25
C ARG A 264 28.38 5.13 8.62
N GLU A 265 27.29 4.95 9.54
CA GLU A 265 27.60 4.38 10.88
C GLU A 265 26.63 3.24 11.20
N ILE A 266 26.06 2.37 10.16
CA ILE A 266 25.14 1.35 10.72
C ILE A 266 25.87 -0.01 10.74
N PRO A 267 26.78 -0.34 11.67
CA PRO A 267 27.38 -1.66 11.87
C PRO A 267 26.33 -2.78 11.82
N GLN A 268 24.99 -2.46 11.82
CA GLN A 268 23.90 -3.45 11.96
C GLN A 268 23.52 -4.05 10.61
N ARG A 269 24.04 -3.45 9.48
CA ARG A 269 23.58 -3.85 8.13
C ARG A 269 24.35 -5.08 7.66
N TYR A 270 25.52 -5.31 8.32
CA TYR A 270 26.34 -6.41 7.76
C TYR A 270 26.27 -7.63 8.67
N ASN A 271 25.60 -7.40 9.92
CA ASN A 271 25.76 -8.55 10.84
C ASN A 271 24.39 -9.06 11.29
N LEU A 272 23.25 -8.56 10.53
CA LEU A 272 21.89 -8.99 10.92
C LEU A 272 21.70 -8.92 12.44
N ILE A 273 21.90 -7.75 12.93
CA ILE A 273 21.75 -7.53 14.38
C ILE A 273 20.38 -6.88 14.64
N GLY A 274 19.55 -7.57 15.56
CA GLY A 274 18.26 -7.01 15.99
C GLY A 274 18.25 -6.74 17.51
N THR A 275 17.08 -6.39 18.01
CA THR A 275 16.96 -6.21 19.46
C THR A 275 15.79 -7.07 19.99
N LYS A 276 16.04 -7.62 21.22
CA LYS A 276 14.98 -8.39 21.91
C LYS A 276 14.55 -7.64 23.17
N CYS A 277 13.17 -7.46 23.20
CA CYS A 277 12.66 -6.81 24.42
C CYS A 277 12.69 -7.79 25.60
N LYS A 278 13.33 -7.41 26.69
CA LYS A 278 13.47 -8.35 27.83
C LYS A 278 12.16 -8.41 28.63
N VAL A 279 11.26 -7.43 28.34
CA VAL A 279 9.98 -7.44 29.09
C VAL A 279 9.00 -8.40 28.42
N CYS A 280 8.89 -8.25 27.12
CA CYS A 280 7.82 -9.06 26.50
C CYS A 280 8.43 -10.15 25.62
N GLY A 281 9.69 -10.08 25.37
CA GLY A 281 10.39 -11.16 24.63
C GLY A 281 10.32 -10.97 23.11
N ARG A 282 9.72 -9.93 22.61
CA ARG A 282 9.63 -9.75 21.15
C ARG A 282 10.98 -9.32 20.56
N VAL A 283 11.12 -9.79 19.31
CA VAL A 283 12.40 -9.47 18.64
C VAL A 283 12.12 -8.56 17.45
N TYR A 284 13.05 -7.55 17.28
CA TYR A 284 12.79 -6.57 16.21
C TYR A 284 14.01 -6.44 15.30
N PHE A 285 13.58 -6.18 14.07
CA PHE A 285 14.58 -5.78 13.05
C PHE A 285 13.94 -4.74 12.12
N PRO A 286 14.69 -3.63 11.82
CA PRO A 286 15.99 -3.21 12.38
C PRO A 286 15.89 -2.96 13.90
N PRO A 287 17.14 -2.94 14.62
CA PRO A 287 17.11 -2.80 16.09
C PRO A 287 16.40 -1.50 16.51
N ARG A 288 15.68 -1.67 17.61
CA ARG A 288 14.98 -0.49 18.16
C ARG A 288 15.43 -0.25 19.61
N GLU A 289 15.22 1.05 20.00
CA GLU A 289 15.59 1.37 21.40
C GLU A 289 14.37 1.23 22.32
N VAL A 290 13.22 1.26 21.63
CA VAL A 290 12.00 1.12 22.46
C VAL A 290 11.06 0.12 21.79
N CYS A 291 10.47 -0.77 22.67
CA CYS A 291 9.45 -1.72 22.16
C CYS A 291 8.09 -1.04 22.01
N PRO A 292 7.47 -1.21 20.85
CA PRO A 292 6.19 -0.51 20.59
C PRO A 292 5.05 -1.07 21.44
N TYR A 293 5.33 -2.19 22.03
CA TYR A 293 4.20 -2.76 22.79
C TYR A 293 4.39 -2.47 24.28
N CYS A 294 5.58 -2.53 24.73
CA CYS A 294 5.82 -2.33 26.17
C CYS A 294 6.10 -0.85 26.47
N ARG A 295 6.34 -0.16 25.35
CA ARG A 295 6.55 1.30 25.43
C ARG A 295 7.52 1.66 26.56
N ARG A 296 7.12 2.40 27.45
CA ARG A 296 8.07 2.97 28.43
C ARG A 296 8.70 1.86 29.27
N LYS A 297 8.04 0.71 29.34
CA LYS A 297 8.58 -0.38 30.18
C LYS A 297 9.80 -1.03 29.53
N SER A 298 10.00 -0.74 28.34
CA SER A 298 11.10 -1.43 27.63
C SER A 298 12.37 -0.57 27.62
N LEU A 299 12.20 0.65 28.29
CA LEU A 299 13.39 1.52 28.22
C LEU A 299 14.56 0.87 28.96
N GLU A 300 15.63 0.57 28.33
CA GLU A 300 16.88 -0.05 28.84
C GLU A 300 16.75 -1.57 28.89
N ASN A 301 15.62 -2.02 28.41
CA ASN A 301 15.45 -3.49 28.42
C ASN A 301 15.45 -4.06 27.01
N MET A 302 16.14 -3.23 26.12
CA MET A 302 16.29 -3.77 24.75
C MET A 302 17.71 -4.32 24.57
N GLU A 303 17.72 -5.68 24.41
CA GLU A 303 19.03 -6.34 24.26
C GLU A 303 19.33 -6.67 22.79
N LYS A 304 20.63 -6.34 22.45
CA LYS A 304 21.02 -6.65 21.05
C LYS A 304 21.22 -8.17 20.87
N ILE A 305 20.70 -8.64 19.75
CA ILE A 305 20.90 -10.08 19.48
C ILE A 305 21.31 -10.25 18.01
N LYS A 306 22.17 -11.30 17.84
CA LYS A 306 22.53 -11.65 16.45
C LYS A 306 21.49 -12.63 15.85
N LEU A 307 20.98 -12.24 14.69
CA LEU A 307 19.96 -13.09 14.03
C LEU A 307 20.62 -14.17 13.17
N SER A 308 19.93 -15.31 13.03
CA SER A 308 20.53 -16.52 12.45
C SER A 308 20.71 -16.36 10.94
N GLY A 309 19.76 -15.48 10.35
CA GLY A 309 19.79 -15.36 8.87
C GLY A 309 19.02 -16.50 8.19
N LYS A 310 18.38 -17.32 8.99
CA LYS A 310 17.54 -18.41 8.42
C LYS A 310 16.07 -18.08 8.67
N GLY A 311 15.25 -18.39 7.64
CA GLY A 311 13.83 -18.07 7.83
C GLY A 311 12.98 -18.66 6.70
N MET A 312 11.81 -18.19 6.71
CA MET A 312 10.86 -18.65 5.67
C MET A 312 10.34 -17.46 4.85
N LEU A 313 10.13 -17.79 3.56
CA LEU A 313 9.65 -16.72 2.68
C LEU A 313 8.17 -16.44 2.97
N TYR A 314 7.95 -15.19 3.49
CA TYR A 314 6.58 -14.77 3.88
C TYR A 314 5.77 -14.33 2.67
N SER A 315 6.30 -13.52 1.80
CA SER A 315 5.71 -13.09 0.51
C SER A 315 6.84 -12.67 -0.44
N TYR A 316 6.43 -12.57 -1.77
CA TYR A 316 7.51 -12.17 -2.71
C TYR A 316 6.87 -11.60 -3.98
N THR A 317 7.81 -10.95 -4.75
CA THR A 317 7.41 -10.53 -6.12
C THR A 317 8.63 -10.56 -7.04
N ILE A 318 8.25 -10.64 -8.35
CA ILE A 318 9.33 -10.54 -9.37
C ILE A 318 9.22 -9.18 -10.08
N ILE A 319 10.30 -8.47 -9.94
CA ILE A 319 10.28 -7.11 -10.52
C ILE A 319 10.78 -7.16 -11.97
N HIS A 320 9.95 -6.59 -12.88
CA HIS A 320 10.31 -6.59 -14.32
C HIS A 320 10.70 -5.18 -14.77
N THR A 321 10.12 -4.22 -14.03
CA THR A 321 10.52 -2.83 -14.34
C THR A 321 11.29 -2.26 -13.14
N PRO A 322 12.57 -2.35 -13.21
CA PRO A 322 13.42 -2.01 -12.07
C PRO A 322 13.81 -0.52 -12.06
N PRO A 323 14.21 -0.08 -10.85
CA PRO A 323 14.81 1.27 -10.83
C PRO A 323 16.15 1.31 -11.58
N SER A 324 16.59 2.54 -11.93
CA SER A 324 17.76 2.73 -12.82
C SER A 324 19.00 1.98 -12.28
N LYS A 325 19.14 1.83 -10.95
CA LYS A 325 20.37 1.22 -10.39
C LYS A 325 20.30 -0.30 -10.45
N PHE A 326 19.15 -0.81 -10.80
CA PHE A 326 19.03 -2.29 -10.76
C PHE A 326 18.62 -2.83 -12.13
N GLU A 327 18.74 -2.02 -13.23
CA GLU A 327 18.25 -2.41 -14.58
C GLU A 327 18.98 -3.66 -15.08
N GLY A 328 20.27 -3.80 -14.60
CA GLY A 328 21.08 -4.95 -15.10
C GLY A 328 20.67 -6.26 -14.42
N GLN A 329 19.80 -6.16 -13.43
CA GLN A 329 19.43 -7.40 -12.69
C GLN A 329 18.02 -7.87 -13.08
N ALA A 330 17.30 -7.05 -13.82
CA ALA A 330 15.91 -7.42 -14.15
C ALA A 330 15.88 -8.57 -15.17
N PRO A 331 14.92 -9.52 -15.05
CA PRO A 331 14.02 -9.60 -13.89
C PRO A 331 14.73 -10.22 -12.66
N TYR A 332 14.26 -9.65 -11.41
CA TYR A 332 14.84 -10.25 -10.18
C TYR A 332 13.75 -10.34 -9.11
N ALA A 333 14.01 -11.25 -8.12
CA ALA A 333 12.98 -11.51 -7.08
C ALA A 333 13.35 -10.77 -5.78
N VAL A 334 12.31 -10.19 -5.27
CA VAL A 334 12.43 -9.65 -3.90
C VAL A 334 11.34 -10.25 -3.02
N GLY A 335 11.76 -10.48 -1.74
CA GLY A 335 10.75 -11.13 -0.87
C GLY A 335 10.86 -10.62 0.56
N ILE A 336 9.75 -10.85 1.29
CA ILE A 336 9.78 -10.66 2.76
C ILE A 336 10.03 -12.01 3.45
N VAL A 337 11.10 -11.98 4.26
CA VAL A 337 11.50 -13.25 4.91
C VAL A 337 11.21 -13.12 6.41
N GLU A 338 10.46 -14.07 6.85
CA GLU A 338 10.28 -14.18 8.32
C GLU A 338 11.38 -15.06 8.93
N LEU A 339 12.17 -14.36 9.75
CA LEU A 339 13.33 -15.09 10.31
C LEU A 339 12.85 -15.97 11.47
N GLU A 340 13.64 -16.92 11.87
CA GLU A 340 13.26 -17.91 12.88
C GLU A 340 13.00 -17.24 14.25
N GLU A 341 13.75 -16.12 14.33
CA GLU A 341 13.60 -15.44 15.64
C GLU A 341 12.34 -14.56 15.65
N GLY A 342 11.74 -14.37 14.48
CA GLY A 342 10.43 -13.69 14.55
C GLY A 342 10.39 -12.49 13.61
N PRO A 343 11.32 -11.66 13.57
CA PRO A 343 11.20 -10.46 12.73
C PRO A 343 11.27 -10.80 11.23
N ARG A 344 10.70 -9.83 10.49
CA ARG A 344 10.75 -10.00 9.02
C ARG A 344 11.72 -8.97 8.42
N ILE A 345 12.21 -9.51 7.20
CA ILE A 345 13.16 -8.60 6.50
C ILE A 345 12.86 -8.69 5.00
N THR A 346 13.01 -7.52 4.45
CA THR A 346 12.83 -7.49 2.98
C THR A 346 14.20 -7.53 2.29
N SER A 347 14.27 -8.50 1.34
CA SER A 347 15.55 -8.58 0.61
C SER A 347 15.36 -9.37 -0.69
N GLN A 348 16.48 -9.34 -1.53
CA GLN A 348 16.41 -10.10 -2.79
C GLN A 348 16.57 -11.61 -2.53
N ILE A 349 15.77 -12.34 -3.39
CA ILE A 349 15.94 -13.80 -3.36
C ILE A 349 16.81 -14.23 -4.56
N VAL A 350 17.90 -15.05 -4.19
CA VAL A 350 18.88 -15.34 -5.27
C VAL A 350 19.18 -16.84 -5.25
N ASP A 351 19.95 -17.26 -6.34
CA ASP A 351 20.46 -18.64 -6.48
C ASP A 351 19.30 -19.63 -6.63
N CYS A 352 18.22 -19.17 -7.26
CA CYS A 352 17.13 -20.10 -7.61
C CYS A 352 16.39 -19.57 -8.85
N GLU A 353 15.84 -20.56 -9.53
CA GLU A 353 15.01 -20.14 -10.68
C GLU A 353 13.76 -19.39 -10.20
N LEU A 354 13.42 -18.24 -10.93
CA LEU A 354 12.35 -17.34 -10.45
C LEU A 354 11.01 -18.08 -10.40
N ASN A 355 10.77 -19.07 -11.28
CA ASN A 355 9.46 -19.76 -11.30
C ASN A 355 9.36 -20.80 -10.18
N LYS A 356 10.43 -21.00 -9.46
CA LYS A 356 10.38 -22.02 -8.39
C LYS A 356 10.16 -21.34 -7.04
N ILE A 357 10.13 -19.99 -7.04
CA ILE A 357 9.98 -19.30 -5.74
C ILE A 357 8.51 -19.40 -5.30
N LYS A 358 8.39 -19.81 -3.98
CA LYS A 358 7.00 -19.89 -3.47
C LYS A 358 6.99 -19.48 -1.99
N ILE A 359 5.78 -18.96 -1.67
CA ILE A 359 5.61 -18.59 -0.24
C ILE A 359 5.76 -19.84 0.61
N GLY A 360 6.53 -19.68 1.73
CA GLY A 360 6.71 -20.81 2.68
C GLY A 360 8.04 -21.53 2.48
N MET A 361 8.77 -21.14 1.39
CA MET A 361 10.07 -21.83 1.18
C MET A 361 11.10 -21.38 2.22
N LYS A 362 11.92 -22.38 2.63
CA LYS A 362 12.99 -22.04 3.60
C LYS A 362 14.16 -21.36 2.88
N VAL A 363 14.64 -20.33 3.58
CA VAL A 363 15.73 -19.56 2.90
C VAL A 363 16.78 -19.21 3.97
N GLU A 364 18.00 -19.01 3.45
CA GLU A 364 19.06 -18.58 4.37
C GLU A 364 19.83 -17.41 3.78
N ALA A 365 20.35 -16.56 4.72
CA ALA A 365 20.97 -15.27 4.30
C ALA A 365 22.34 -15.56 3.65
N VAL A 366 22.60 -14.85 2.62
CA VAL A 366 23.92 -14.90 1.95
C VAL A 366 24.36 -13.45 1.72
N PHE A 367 25.67 -13.26 1.94
CA PHE A 367 26.21 -11.88 1.80
C PHE A 367 26.67 -11.64 0.36
N ARG A 368 26.03 -10.60 -0.27
CA ARG A 368 26.32 -10.35 -1.70
C ARG A 368 26.30 -8.85 -2.00
N LYS A 369 26.76 -8.68 -3.20
CA LYS A 369 26.66 -7.29 -3.69
C LYS A 369 25.19 -6.92 -3.94
N ILE A 370 24.82 -5.68 -3.41
CA ILE A 370 23.41 -5.24 -3.60
C ILE A 370 23.33 -4.25 -4.77
N GLN A 371 24.18 -3.23 -4.71
CA GLN A 371 24.14 -2.23 -5.79
C GLN A 371 25.51 -1.56 -5.91
N GLU A 372 25.64 -1.00 -7.11
CA GLU A 372 26.84 -0.15 -7.35
C GLU A 372 26.39 1.28 -7.69
N ASP A 373 26.94 2.22 -6.81
CA ASP A 373 26.66 3.64 -7.09
C ASP A 373 27.45 4.15 -8.30
N GLY A 374 26.75 4.27 -9.44
CA GLY A 374 27.33 4.64 -10.75
C GLY A 374 28.01 6.02 -10.69
N ASP A 375 27.67 6.95 -9.76
CA ASP A 375 28.27 8.31 -9.68
C ASP A 375 29.54 8.30 -8.81
N THR A 376 29.55 7.50 -7.80
CA THR A 376 30.73 7.51 -6.90
C THR A 376 31.55 6.22 -7.10
N GLY A 377 30.96 5.19 -7.88
CA GLY A 377 31.68 3.90 -8.09
C GLY A 377 31.66 3.04 -6.82
N ALA A 378 30.91 3.50 -5.73
CA ALA A 378 30.84 2.70 -4.49
C ALA A 378 29.97 1.45 -4.70
N ILE A 379 30.62 0.31 -4.14
CA ILE A 379 29.85 -0.95 -4.20
C ILE A 379 29.28 -1.22 -2.79
N TYR A 380 27.96 -1.44 -2.87
CA TYR A 380 27.32 -1.72 -1.57
C TYR A 380 26.98 -3.21 -1.46
N TYR A 381 27.40 -3.75 -0.24
CA TYR A 381 27.12 -5.17 0.03
C TYR A 381 26.03 -5.28 1.11
N GLY A 382 25.26 -6.36 1.05
CA GLY A 382 24.22 -6.62 2.06
C GLY A 382 23.75 -8.09 1.97
N PHE A 383 22.66 -8.30 2.76
CA PHE A 383 22.20 -9.71 2.79
C PHE A 383 21.06 -9.91 1.75
N LYS A 384 21.31 -11.01 1.00
CA LYS A 384 20.24 -11.60 0.17
C LYS A 384 19.87 -12.98 0.72
N PHE A 385 18.81 -13.52 0.15
CA PHE A 385 18.43 -14.85 0.67
C PHE A 385 18.34 -15.86 -0.47
N LYS A 386 18.84 -17.08 -0.10
CA LYS A 386 18.74 -18.16 -1.10
C LYS A 386 17.99 -19.35 -0.50
N PRO A 387 17.33 -20.13 -1.36
CA PRO A 387 16.63 -21.33 -0.85
C PRO A 387 17.63 -22.34 -0.24
N VAL A 388 17.21 -23.01 0.87
CA VAL A 388 18.08 -24.02 1.51
C VAL A 388 18.00 -25.31 0.68
N GLU A 389 19.10 -25.85 0.08
CA GLU A 389 19.45 -26.93 -0.88
C GLU A 389 18.81 -28.25 -0.47
N ASN A 390 17.62 -28.23 0.31
CA ASN A 390 16.99 -29.56 0.47
C ASN A 390 15.56 -29.55 -0.08
N GLU A 391 15.18 -28.54 -0.93
CA GLU A 391 13.78 -28.57 -1.44
C GLU A 391 13.75 -28.43 -2.96
N SER A 392 15.01 -28.26 -3.66
CA SER A 392 15.07 -28.10 -5.14
C SER A 392 15.13 -29.48 -5.82
N GLU A 393 14.81 -30.62 -4.94
CA GLU A 393 14.69 -31.93 -5.61
C GLU A 393 13.45 -32.67 -5.11
N ARG A 394 12.36 -32.02 -4.79
CA ARG A 394 11.16 -32.86 -4.70
C ARG A 394 9.98 -32.11 -5.35
#